data_AF-A0A354Q8Z7-F1
#
_entry.id   AF-A0A354Q8Z7-F1
#
_cell.length_a   1.000
_cell.length_b   1.000
_cell.length_c   1.000
_cell.angle_alpha   90.00
_cell.angle_beta   90.00
_cell.angle_gamma   90.00
#
_symmetry.space_group_name_H-M   'P 1'
#
loop_
_entity.id
_entity.type
_entity.pdbx_description
1 polymer ?
#
loop_
_entity_poly.entity_id
_entity_poly.type
_entity_poly.pdbx_seq_one_letter_code
_entity_poly.pdbx_strand_id
1 'polypeptide(L)' 'MDPKLFKFNTLSLHAGQRPDAETGSRAVPIYQTTSYVF' A
#
# COMPACT_ATOMS: atom_id res chain seq x y z
N MET A 1 -0.94 13.61 8.16
CA MET A 1 -0.51 12.86 9.36
C MET A 1 0.93 12.43 9.15
N ASP A 2 1.85 12.87 10.00
CA ASP A 2 3.26 12.46 9.91
C ASP A 2 3.40 11.00 10.39
N PRO A 3 3.95 10.08 9.58
CA PRO A 3 4.19 8.69 9.98
C PRO A 3 5.02 8.55 11.25
N LYS A 4 5.87 9.54 11.57
CA LYS A 4 6.68 9.57 12.80
C LYS A 4 5.83 9.61 14.08
N LEU A 5 4.54 9.94 13.98
CA LEU A 5 3.61 9.99 15.12
C LEU A 5 3.03 8.60 15.46
N PHE A 6 3.17 7.61 14.58
CA PHE A 6 2.61 6.27 14.79
C PHE A 6 3.62 5.32 15.45
N LYS A 7 3.11 4.38 16.24
CA LYS A 7 3.93 3.35 16.90
C LYS A 7 4.27 2.21 15.94
N PHE A 8 5.29 1.42 16.29
CA PHE A 8 5.78 0.29 15.49
C PHE A 8 4.66 -0.62 14.98
N ASN A 9 3.77 -1.12 15.85
CA ASN A 9 2.70 -2.04 15.45
C ASN A 9 1.76 -1.46 14.37
N THR A 10 1.45 -0.17 14.44
CA THR A 10 0.62 0.52 13.45
C THR A 10 1.37 0.66 12.12
N LEU A 11 2.66 1.01 12.20
CA LEU A 11 3.50 1.14 11.01
C LEU A 11 3.75 -0.22 10.35
N SER A 12 3.98 -1.28 11.11
CA SER A 12 4.14 -2.64 10.57
C SER A 12 2.92 -3.10 9.78
N LEU A 13 1.72 -2.67 10.19
CA LEU A 13 0.48 -3.05 9.52
C LEU A 13 0.15 -2.17 8.30
N HIS A 14 0.50 -0.88 8.32
CA HIS A 14 -0.02 0.09 7.34
C HIS A 14 1.04 0.85 6.54
N ALA A 15 2.29 0.93 7.00
CA ALA A 15 3.32 1.68 6.29
C ALA A 15 3.65 1.03 4.94
N GLY A 16 3.84 1.85 3.91
CA GLY A 16 4.13 1.38 2.55
C GLY A 16 2.91 0.83 1.78
N GLN A 17 1.74 0.75 2.42
CA GLN A 17 0.51 0.26 1.79
C GLN A 17 -0.58 1.35 1.83
N ARG A 18 -1.39 1.41 0.77
CA ARG A 18 -2.61 2.22 0.70
C ARG A 18 -3.64 1.44 -0.10
N PRO A 19 -4.95 1.63 0.16
CA PRO A 19 -5.97 1.04 -0.69
C PRO A 19 -5.73 1.41 -2.16
N ASP A 20 -5.87 0.42 -3.03
CA ASP A 20 -5.77 0.62 -4.47
C ASP A 20 -6.77 1.71 -4.91
N ALA A 21 -6.32 2.63 -5.76
CA ALA A 21 -7.09 3.81 -6.11
C ALA A 21 -8.27 3.50 -7.05
N GLU A 22 -8.16 2.45 -7.86
CA GLU A 22 -9.17 2.08 -8.85
C GLU A 22 -10.25 1.19 -8.25
N THR A 23 -9.84 0.19 -7.45
CA THR A 23 -10.74 -0.87 -6.95
C THR A 23 -11.00 -0.80 -5.44
N GLY A 24 -10.19 -0.05 -4.70
CA GLY A 24 -10.27 0.00 -3.23
C GLY A 24 -9.70 -1.22 -2.52
N SER A 25 -9.00 -2.12 -3.23
CA SER A 25 -8.34 -3.28 -2.60
C SER A 25 -7.41 -2.83 -1.47
N ARG A 26 -7.62 -3.37 -0.27
CA ARG A 26 -6.77 -3.07 0.89
C ARG A 26 -5.47 -3.86 0.90
N ALA A 27 -5.50 -5.08 0.36
CA ALA A 27 -4.30 -5.84 0.09
C ALA A 27 -3.67 -5.33 -1.20
N VAL A 28 -2.34 -5.27 -1.24
CA VAL A 28 -1.61 -4.86 -2.45
C VAL A 28 -1.86 -5.90 -3.55
N PRO A 29 -2.35 -5.51 -4.73
CA PRO A 29 -2.53 -6.43 -5.85
C PRO A 29 -1.20 -7.09 -6.26
N ILE A 30 -1.25 -8.35 -6.67
CA ILE A 30 -0.10 -9.05 -7.22
C ILE A 30 0.00 -8.68 -8.70
N TYR A 31 0.87 -7.75 -9.03
CA TYR A 31 1.18 -7.37 -10.41
C TYR A 31 2.16 -8.38 -11.04
N GLN A 32 1.65 -9.56 -11.39
CA GLN A 32 2.43 -10.60 -12.07
C GLN A 32 2.54 -10.32 -13.57
N THR A 33 3.18 -9.21 -13.91
CA THR A 33 3.48 -8.77 -15.27
C THR A 33 4.94 -8.33 -15.34
N THR A 34 5.53 -8.39 -16.54
CA THR A 34 6.89 -7.90 -16.79
C THR A 34 6.90 -6.53 -17.48
N SER A 35 5.74 -6.02 -17.92
CA SER A 35 5.62 -4.77 -18.68
C SER A 35 4.36 -3.96 -18.33
N TYR A 36 4.41 -2.67 -18.67
CA TYR A 36 3.30 -1.70 -18.56
C TYR A 36 3.04 -1.03 -19.93
N VAL A 37 1.81 -0.59 -20.16
CA VAL A 37 1.38 0.12 -21.39
C VAL A 37 1.62 1.64 -21.22
N PHE A 38 1.93 2.32 -22.33
CA PHE A 38 2.07 3.78 -22.40
C PHE A 38 0.76 4.47 -22.80
#